data_AF-A0A7C7ETF6-F1
#
_entry.id   AF-A0A7C7ETF6-F1
#
_cell.length_a   1.000
_cell.length_b   1.000
_cell.length_c   1.000
_cell.angle_alpha   90.00
_cell.angle_beta   90.00
_cell.angle_gamma   90.00
#
_symmetry.space_group_name_H-M   'P 1'
#
loop_
_entity.id
_entity.type
_entity.pdbx_description
1 polymer ?
#
loop_
_entity_poly.entity_id
_entity_poly.type
_entity_poly.pdbx_seq_one_letter_code
_entity_poly.pdbx_strand_id
1 'polypeptide(L)'
;MINELDYYYKKHPESKIQDFIKYVYQKHFGPGHFIVEANHAYNLLMREADALEPVAFREDIYDYVGDVYARVNLRPYVSYGFDLRELSAWFVSSGGAPENREDFTADLEELRAYLIGKRFSKDEFDALTARFRVLDWRPFSHTPHYRNAYHPAYRLINRKFITDELRFAQFRNFLRSFPPDELSLIAIRGGDEGMLTKCCERAAKELPVTVIDQNRFNAGVEFDRQSHQIVLVKGAAPGKCAAAIYFDDGKNPDHRKYDCDLIV
;
A
#
# COMPACT_ATOMS: atom_id res chain seq x y z
N MET A 1 12.60 3.71 -8.34
CA MET A 1 11.58 3.79 -9.40
C MET A 1 11.19 2.45 -10.04
N ILE A 2 12.09 1.71 -10.73
CA ILE A 2 11.66 0.50 -11.50
C ILE A 2 10.86 -0.52 -10.66
N ASN A 3 11.25 -0.77 -9.41
CA ASN A 3 10.55 -1.66 -8.50
C ASN A 3 9.17 -1.12 -8.08
N GLU A 4 9.03 0.20 -7.94
CA GLU A 4 7.75 0.86 -7.66
C GLU A 4 6.80 0.75 -8.85
N LEU A 5 7.31 0.98 -10.07
CA LEU A 5 6.53 0.83 -11.29
C LEU A 5 6.05 -0.60 -11.48
N ASP A 6 6.91 -1.58 -11.19
CA ASP A 6 6.56 -2.99 -11.25
C ASP A 6 5.50 -3.39 -10.23
N TYR A 7 5.64 -2.91 -9.00
CA TYR A 7 4.62 -3.06 -7.98
C TYR A 7 3.27 -2.47 -8.44
N TYR A 8 3.26 -1.21 -8.89
CA TYR A 8 2.04 -0.54 -9.30
C TYR A 8 1.39 -1.20 -10.52
N TYR A 9 2.20 -1.66 -11.49
CA TYR A 9 1.74 -2.38 -12.67
C TYR A 9 1.08 -3.72 -12.33
N LYS A 10 1.64 -4.46 -11.37
CA LYS A 10 1.09 -5.73 -10.89
C LYS A 10 -0.18 -5.53 -10.05
N LYS A 11 -0.19 -4.50 -9.19
CA LYS A 11 -1.32 -4.19 -8.31
C LYS A 11 -2.53 -3.65 -9.08
N HIS A 12 -2.29 -2.93 -10.17
CA HIS A 12 -3.35 -2.30 -10.97
C HIS A 12 -3.29 -2.70 -12.46
N PRO A 13 -3.54 -3.99 -12.80
CA PRO A 13 -3.43 -4.51 -14.17
C PRO A 13 -4.32 -3.77 -15.19
N GLU A 14 -5.50 -3.31 -14.79
CA GLU A 14 -6.45 -2.54 -15.63
C GLU A 14 -6.06 -1.08 -15.89
N SER A 15 -4.98 -0.57 -15.26
CA SER A 15 -4.52 0.82 -15.46
C SER A 15 -4.25 1.13 -16.93
N LYS A 16 -4.47 2.36 -17.39
CA LYS A 16 -4.00 2.82 -18.71
C LYS A 16 -2.80 3.73 -18.53
N ILE A 17 -2.13 4.13 -19.63
CA ILE A 17 -0.94 5.00 -19.56
C ILE A 17 -1.21 6.24 -18.71
N GLN A 18 -2.38 6.87 -18.84
CA GLN A 18 -2.80 8.01 -18.03
C GLN A 18 -2.76 7.74 -16.53
N ASP A 19 -3.11 6.54 -16.07
CA ASP A 19 -3.11 6.20 -14.64
C ASP A 19 -1.69 6.00 -14.09
N PHE A 20 -0.76 5.52 -14.93
CA PHE A 20 0.66 5.49 -14.58
C PHE A 20 1.30 6.88 -14.57
N ILE A 21 0.97 7.72 -15.56
CA ILE A 21 1.37 9.14 -15.55
C ILE A 21 0.81 9.82 -14.31
N LYS A 22 -0.43 9.51 -13.90
CA LYS A 22 -1.02 10.04 -12.66
C LYS A 22 -0.27 9.60 -11.40
N TYR A 23 0.25 8.37 -11.35
CA TYR A 23 1.11 7.91 -10.26
C TYR A 23 2.38 8.76 -10.16
N VAL A 24 3.10 8.92 -11.28
CA VAL A 24 4.32 9.77 -11.34
C VAL A 24 3.99 11.23 -11.02
N TYR A 25 2.85 11.73 -11.50
CA TYR A 25 2.39 13.08 -11.17
C TYR A 25 2.18 13.25 -9.66
N GLN A 26 1.46 12.33 -9.01
CA GLN A 26 1.21 12.41 -7.57
C GLN A 26 2.48 12.25 -6.73
N LYS A 27 3.48 11.49 -7.22
CA LYS A 27 4.80 11.38 -6.58
C LYS A 27 5.50 12.75 -6.47
N HIS A 28 5.35 13.61 -7.48
CA HIS A 28 6.07 14.89 -7.56
C HIS A 28 5.26 16.11 -7.14
N PHE A 29 3.96 16.12 -7.43
CA PHE A 29 3.08 17.28 -7.21
C PHE A 29 2.16 17.11 -5.99
N GLY A 30 2.13 15.92 -5.38
CA GLY A 30 1.34 15.67 -4.18
C GLY A 30 -0.16 15.89 -4.39
N PRO A 31 -0.91 16.24 -3.33
CA PRO A 31 -2.36 16.49 -3.41
C PRO A 31 -2.74 17.80 -4.12
N GLY A 32 -1.77 18.64 -4.48
CA GLY A 32 -1.95 19.97 -5.05
C GLY A 32 -2.45 21.02 -4.04
N HIS A 33 -2.58 22.26 -4.50
CA HIS A 33 -3.12 23.38 -3.72
C HIS A 33 -4.66 23.38 -3.73
N PHE A 34 -5.29 22.48 -2.96
CA PHE A 34 -6.68 22.71 -2.58
C PHE A 34 -6.70 23.72 -1.43
N ILE A 35 -6.79 25.02 -1.76
CA ILE A 35 -7.15 26.05 -0.78
C ILE A 35 -8.64 25.86 -0.48
N VAL A 36 -8.91 24.95 0.43
CA VAL A 36 -10.23 24.74 1.00
C VAL A 36 -10.04 25.03 2.48
N GLU A 37 -10.82 25.97 3.01
CA GLU A 37 -10.94 26.17 4.46
C GLU A 37 -11.02 24.79 5.14
N ALA A 38 -10.15 24.52 6.13
CA ALA A 38 -9.95 23.16 6.66
C ALA A 38 -11.26 22.48 7.10
N ASN A 39 -12.21 23.27 7.61
CA ASN A 39 -13.55 22.82 7.98
C ASN A 39 -14.39 22.35 6.77
N HIS A 40 -14.25 23.03 5.63
CA HIS A 40 -14.94 22.65 4.40
C HIS A 40 -14.32 21.36 3.81
N ALA A 41 -12.99 21.20 3.87
CA ALA A 41 -12.31 19.98 3.43
C ALA A 41 -12.77 18.75 4.25
N TYR A 42 -12.90 18.90 5.57
CA TYR A 42 -13.39 17.83 6.45
C TYR A 42 -14.84 17.46 6.18
N ASN A 43 -15.74 18.45 6.04
CA ASN A 43 -17.16 18.19 5.77
C ASN A 43 -17.37 17.46 4.43
N LEU A 44 -16.58 17.81 3.40
CA LEU A 44 -16.61 17.09 2.13
C LEU A 44 -16.07 15.66 2.27
N LEU A 45 -14.97 15.46 2.99
CA LEU A 45 -14.40 14.14 3.24
C LEU A 45 -15.38 13.24 4.01
N MET A 46 -16.08 13.77 5.01
CA MET A 46 -17.12 13.02 5.73
C MET A 46 -18.22 12.55 4.78
N ARG A 47 -18.79 13.47 3.98
CA ARG A 47 -19.85 13.11 3.03
C ARG A 47 -19.39 12.10 1.99
N GLU A 48 -18.14 12.21 1.53
CA GLU A 48 -17.54 11.23 0.63
C GLU A 48 -17.45 9.86 1.31
N ALA A 49 -16.93 9.81 2.55
CA ALA A 49 -16.80 8.58 3.32
C ALA A 49 -18.16 7.91 3.61
N ASP A 50 -19.18 8.69 3.95
CA ASP A 50 -20.54 8.20 4.20
C ASP A 50 -21.21 7.64 2.94
N ALA A 51 -20.79 8.11 1.76
CA ALA A 51 -21.29 7.65 0.47
C ALA A 51 -20.47 6.49 -0.13
N LEU A 52 -19.47 5.96 0.59
CA LEU A 52 -18.66 4.86 0.08
C LEU A 52 -19.43 3.54 0.11
N GLU A 53 -19.65 3.01 -1.08
CA GLU A 53 -20.12 1.64 -1.23
C GLU A 53 -19.00 0.63 -0.92
N PRO A 54 -19.33 -0.51 -0.29
CA PRO A 54 -18.42 -1.64 -0.15
C PRO A 54 -17.92 -2.14 -1.51
N VAL A 55 -16.68 -2.62 -1.53
CA VAL A 55 -16.08 -3.26 -2.72
C VAL A 55 -15.87 -4.75 -2.45
N ALA A 56 -15.91 -5.57 -3.51
CA ALA A 56 -15.76 -7.02 -3.41
C ALA A 56 -14.31 -7.49 -3.17
N PHE A 57 -13.35 -6.57 -3.25
CA PHE A 57 -11.94 -6.83 -3.03
C PHE A 57 -11.44 -6.14 -1.77
N ARG A 58 -10.32 -6.61 -1.22
CA ARG A 58 -9.67 -5.97 -0.07
C ARG A 58 -8.78 -4.82 -0.55
N GLU A 59 -8.87 -3.69 0.13
CA GLU A 59 -7.97 -2.55 -0.03
C GLU A 59 -6.93 -2.53 1.09
N ASP A 60 -5.72 -2.09 0.78
CA ASP A 60 -4.74 -1.68 1.79
C ASP A 60 -5.21 -0.40 2.48
N ILE A 61 -4.83 -0.19 3.74
CA ILE A 61 -5.11 1.06 4.45
C ILE A 61 -4.39 2.22 3.78
N TYR A 62 -3.14 1.99 3.37
CA TYR A 62 -2.39 2.96 2.60
C TYR A 62 -1.48 2.29 1.57
N ASP A 63 -1.09 3.06 0.56
CA ASP A 63 -0.12 2.68 -0.46
C ASP A 63 0.87 3.83 -0.67
N TYR A 64 2.16 3.53 -0.75
CA TYR A 64 3.17 4.58 -0.98
C TYR A 64 3.12 5.08 -2.42
N VAL A 65 3.42 6.37 -2.59
CA VAL A 65 3.54 7.02 -3.90
C VAL A 65 4.89 7.74 -3.93
N GLY A 66 5.90 6.99 -4.37
CA GLY A 66 7.31 7.35 -4.21
C GLY A 66 7.70 7.58 -2.75
N ASP A 67 8.73 8.41 -2.55
CA ASP A 67 9.38 8.55 -1.24
C ASP A 67 8.77 9.63 -0.34
N VAL A 68 7.85 10.44 -0.86
CA VAL A 68 7.31 11.61 -0.15
C VAL A 68 5.87 11.40 0.29
N TYR A 69 5.07 10.68 -0.50
CA TYR A 69 3.63 10.62 -0.30
C TYR A 69 3.12 9.19 -0.10
N ALA A 70 1.91 9.09 0.43
CA ALA A 70 1.13 7.88 0.52
C ALA A 70 -0.35 8.19 0.23
N ARG A 71 -1.05 7.29 -0.45
CA ARG A 71 -2.51 7.29 -0.60
C ARG A 71 -3.09 6.53 0.58
N VAL A 72 -3.90 7.16 1.41
CA VAL A 72 -4.68 6.51 2.47
C VAL A 72 -6.07 6.21 1.92
N ASN A 73 -6.44 4.94 1.80
CA ASN A 73 -7.72 4.49 1.27
C ASN A 73 -8.82 4.66 2.33
N LEU A 74 -9.90 5.33 1.96
CA LEU A 74 -10.93 5.78 2.90
C LEU A 74 -11.73 4.61 3.50
N ARG A 75 -12.08 3.60 2.69
CA ARG A 75 -12.89 2.46 3.17
C ARG A 75 -12.20 1.71 4.31
N PRO A 76 -10.96 1.21 4.17
CA PRO A 76 -10.28 0.53 5.26
C PRO A 76 -9.87 1.48 6.39
N TYR A 77 -9.60 2.77 6.12
CA TYR A 77 -9.32 3.75 7.16
C TYR A 77 -10.52 3.94 8.11
N VAL A 78 -11.72 4.13 7.54
CA VAL A 78 -12.97 4.27 8.31
C VAL A 78 -13.36 2.96 8.98
N SER A 79 -13.24 1.81 8.31
CA SER A 79 -13.62 0.51 8.90
C SER A 79 -12.72 0.11 10.08
N TYR A 80 -11.50 0.62 10.14
CA TYR A 80 -10.59 0.47 11.28
C TYR A 80 -10.83 1.50 12.39
N GLY A 81 -11.76 2.45 12.19
CA GLY A 81 -12.17 3.45 13.19
C GLY A 81 -11.23 4.64 13.30
N PHE A 82 -10.42 4.92 12.27
CA PHE A 82 -9.52 6.07 12.27
C PHE A 82 -10.27 7.40 12.03
N ASP A 83 -9.74 8.50 12.58
CA ASP A 83 -10.40 9.80 12.57
C ASP A 83 -10.23 10.54 11.23
N LEU A 84 -11.34 10.71 10.51
CA LEU A 84 -11.36 11.48 9.25
C LEU A 84 -10.92 12.94 9.43
N ARG A 85 -11.05 13.53 10.64
CA ARG A 85 -10.59 14.89 10.92
C ARG A 85 -9.07 14.96 10.88
N GLU A 86 -8.40 13.95 11.44
CA GLU A 86 -6.96 13.82 11.39
C GLU A 86 -6.48 13.64 9.94
N LEU A 87 -7.11 12.71 9.19
CA LEU A 87 -6.78 12.52 7.76
C LEU A 87 -6.96 13.80 6.94
N SER A 88 -8.04 14.56 7.19
CA SER A 88 -8.28 15.84 6.53
C SER A 88 -7.18 16.86 6.85
N ALA A 89 -6.74 16.94 8.11
CA ALA A 89 -5.66 17.84 8.53
C ALA A 89 -4.33 17.47 7.88
N TRP A 90 -4.01 16.17 7.80
CA TRP A 90 -2.81 15.67 7.10
C TRP A 90 -2.85 15.99 5.61
N PHE A 91 -3.99 15.79 4.96
CA PHE A 91 -4.17 16.11 3.54
C PHE A 91 -3.91 17.58 3.25
N VAL A 92 -4.52 18.50 4.01
CA VAL A 92 -4.29 19.94 3.88
C VAL A 92 -2.81 20.29 4.13
N SER A 93 -2.22 19.70 5.17
CA SER A 93 -0.80 19.93 5.51
C SER A 93 0.18 19.38 4.47
N SER A 94 -0.28 18.50 3.59
CA SER A 94 0.54 17.86 2.55
C SER A 94 0.57 18.66 1.23
N GLY A 95 -0.31 19.66 1.06
CA GLY A 95 -0.39 20.51 -0.14
C GLY A 95 0.64 21.64 -0.23
N GLY A 96 1.67 21.64 0.62
CA GLY A 96 2.68 22.71 0.73
C GLY A 96 4.12 22.32 0.38
N ALA A 97 4.37 21.09 -0.08
CA ALA A 97 5.72 20.70 -0.49
C ALA A 97 6.09 21.36 -1.84
N PRO A 98 7.36 21.73 -2.06
CA PRO A 98 7.81 22.30 -3.34
C PRO A 98 7.56 21.34 -4.51
N GLU A 99 7.06 21.87 -5.63
CA GLU A 99 6.97 21.11 -6.88
C GLU A 99 8.38 20.76 -7.38
N ASN A 100 8.61 19.49 -7.74
CA ASN A 100 9.88 19.06 -8.34
C ASN A 100 9.68 18.68 -9.82
N ARG A 101 9.79 19.67 -10.71
CA ARG A 101 9.53 19.50 -12.15
C ARG A 101 10.64 18.79 -12.91
N GLU A 102 11.89 18.88 -12.44
CA GLU A 102 13.04 18.22 -13.06
C GLU A 102 12.95 16.70 -12.84
N ASP A 103 12.76 16.27 -11.60
CA ASP A 103 12.63 14.84 -11.28
C ASP A 103 11.36 14.24 -11.89
N PHE A 104 10.28 15.02 -12.03
CA PHE A 104 9.08 14.58 -12.75
C PHE A 104 9.37 14.22 -14.21
N THR A 105 10.20 15.01 -14.90
CA THR A 105 10.53 14.75 -16.31
C THR A 105 11.40 13.50 -16.44
N ALA A 106 12.38 13.31 -15.55
CA ALA A 106 13.21 12.11 -15.51
C ALA A 106 12.36 10.84 -15.26
N ASP A 107 11.49 10.88 -14.24
CA ASP A 107 10.61 9.77 -13.90
C ASP A 107 9.58 9.44 -15.01
N LEU A 108 9.16 10.43 -15.81
CA LEU A 108 8.31 10.20 -16.98
C LEU A 108 9.04 9.43 -18.08
N GLU A 109 10.32 9.72 -18.33
CA GLU A 109 11.11 8.97 -19.31
C GLU A 109 11.42 7.54 -18.82
N GLU A 110 11.66 7.35 -17.53
CA GLU A 110 11.74 6.01 -16.93
C GLU A 110 10.43 5.24 -17.07
N LEU A 111 9.30 5.89 -16.79
CA LEU A 111 7.97 5.30 -16.96
C LEU A 111 7.75 4.89 -18.42
N ARG A 112 8.12 5.76 -19.36
CA ARG A 112 8.03 5.49 -20.79
C ARG A 112 8.84 4.25 -21.18
N ALA A 113 10.10 4.18 -20.75
CA ALA A 113 10.95 3.03 -21.00
C ALA A 113 10.40 1.74 -20.37
N TYR A 114 9.80 1.83 -19.18
CA TYR A 114 9.18 0.68 -18.49
C TYR A 114 7.92 0.16 -19.22
N LEU A 115 7.06 1.05 -19.73
CA LEU A 115 5.78 0.66 -20.31
C LEU A 115 5.87 0.20 -21.78
N ILE A 116 6.79 0.76 -22.56
CA ILE A 116 6.94 0.41 -23.99
C ILE A 116 7.35 -1.06 -24.13
N GLY A 117 6.66 -1.79 -25.02
CA GLY A 117 6.94 -3.21 -25.26
C GLY A 117 6.25 -4.15 -24.27
N LYS A 118 5.55 -3.61 -23.26
CA LYS A 118 4.49 -4.35 -22.55
C LYS A 118 3.21 -4.24 -23.40
N ARG A 119 2.08 -3.90 -22.78
CA ARG A 119 0.78 -3.73 -23.46
C ARG A 119 0.54 -2.34 -24.06
N PHE A 120 1.57 -1.51 -24.15
CA PHE A 120 1.47 -0.10 -24.54
C PHE A 120 2.44 0.24 -25.66
N SER A 121 2.02 1.11 -26.57
CA SER A 121 2.86 1.60 -27.66
C SER A 121 3.52 2.92 -27.31
N LYS A 122 4.66 3.17 -27.96
CA LYS A 122 5.36 4.45 -27.90
C LYS A 122 4.47 5.61 -28.34
N ASP A 123 3.75 5.44 -29.44
CA ASP A 123 2.92 6.50 -30.03
C ASP A 123 1.76 6.90 -29.12
N GLU A 124 1.14 5.93 -28.42
CA GLU A 124 0.08 6.20 -27.43
C GLU A 124 0.62 7.03 -26.26
N PHE A 125 1.81 6.68 -25.74
CA PHE A 125 2.47 7.41 -24.67
C PHE A 125 2.85 8.83 -25.08
N ASP A 126 3.47 8.98 -26.26
CA ASP A 126 3.95 10.26 -26.78
C ASP A 126 2.78 11.21 -27.08
N ALA A 127 1.68 10.70 -27.67
CA ALA A 127 0.47 11.50 -27.92
C ALA A 127 -0.19 11.99 -26.62
N LEU A 128 -0.26 11.14 -25.60
CA LEU A 128 -0.88 11.49 -24.33
C LEU A 128 -0.04 12.50 -23.53
N THR A 129 1.28 12.31 -23.47
CA THR A 129 2.18 13.27 -22.81
C THR A 129 2.22 14.61 -23.53
N ALA A 130 2.19 14.63 -24.87
CA ALA A 130 2.07 15.87 -25.64
C ALA A 130 0.80 16.65 -25.27
N ARG A 131 -0.35 15.96 -25.13
CA ARG A 131 -1.60 16.58 -24.67
C ARG A 131 -1.48 17.18 -23.25
N PHE A 132 -0.86 16.47 -22.30
CA PHE A 132 -0.70 17.00 -20.94
C PHE A 132 0.30 18.15 -20.86
N ARG A 133 1.36 18.15 -21.68
CA ARG A 133 2.30 19.27 -21.79
C ARG A 133 1.62 20.56 -22.26
N VAL A 134 0.73 20.47 -23.26
CA VAL A 134 -0.06 21.64 -23.73
C VAL A 134 -0.96 22.21 -22.62
N LEU A 135 -1.40 21.37 -21.70
CA LEU A 135 -2.21 21.77 -20.55
C LEU A 135 -1.37 22.18 -19.32
N ASP A 136 -0.04 22.32 -19.47
CA ASP A 136 0.91 22.57 -18.38
C ASP A 136 0.69 21.63 -17.18
N TRP A 137 0.43 20.35 -17.47
CA TRP A 137 0.22 19.32 -16.46
C TRP A 137 -0.82 19.67 -15.40
N ARG A 138 -1.88 20.42 -15.76
CA ARG A 138 -3.02 20.65 -14.87
C ARG A 138 -3.55 19.34 -14.30
N PRO A 139 -3.95 19.30 -13.02
CA PRO A 139 -4.44 18.07 -12.38
C PRO A 139 -5.51 17.37 -13.23
N PHE A 140 -5.35 16.07 -13.39
CA PHE A 140 -6.25 15.22 -14.18
C PHE A 140 -6.70 13.99 -13.38
N SER A 141 -7.89 13.48 -13.70
CA SER A 141 -8.48 12.33 -13.02
C SER A 141 -7.95 10.99 -13.55
N HIS A 142 -8.23 9.91 -12.82
CA HIS A 142 -8.04 8.55 -13.33
C HIS A 142 -8.93 8.26 -14.55
N THR A 143 -8.50 7.33 -15.39
CA THR A 143 -9.31 6.89 -16.54
C THR A 143 -10.63 6.25 -16.10
N PRO A 144 -11.67 6.22 -16.95
CA PRO A 144 -12.89 5.47 -16.65
C PRO A 144 -12.62 3.99 -16.35
N HIS A 145 -11.68 3.37 -17.07
CA HIS A 145 -11.28 1.98 -16.82
C HIS A 145 -10.77 1.79 -15.38
N TYR A 146 -9.84 2.64 -14.94
CA TYR A 146 -9.31 2.58 -13.58
C TYR A 146 -10.40 2.84 -12.53
N ARG A 147 -11.27 3.84 -12.76
CA ARG A 147 -12.36 4.17 -11.83
C ARG A 147 -13.35 3.02 -11.67
N ASN A 148 -13.70 2.35 -12.76
CA ASN A 148 -14.63 1.23 -12.75
C ASN A 148 -14.01 -0.05 -12.16
N ALA A 149 -12.70 -0.25 -12.31
CA ALA A 149 -12.03 -1.43 -11.79
C ALA A 149 -11.71 -1.32 -10.29
N TYR A 150 -11.27 -0.14 -9.83
CA TYR A 150 -10.69 0.01 -8.49
C TYR A 150 -11.47 0.94 -7.57
N HIS A 151 -12.48 1.67 -8.07
CA HIS A 151 -13.30 2.59 -7.27
C HIS A 151 -12.47 3.47 -6.32
N PRO A 152 -11.45 4.19 -6.82
CA PRO A 152 -10.46 4.84 -5.98
C PRO A 152 -11.11 5.87 -5.06
N ALA A 153 -10.92 5.69 -3.75
CA ALA A 153 -11.38 6.60 -2.72
C ALA A 153 -10.25 6.75 -1.70
N TYR A 154 -9.42 7.78 -1.86
CA TYR A 154 -8.25 7.99 -1.01
C TYR A 154 -7.94 9.47 -0.79
N ARG A 155 -7.06 9.73 0.19
CA ARG A 155 -6.36 11.02 0.33
C ARG A 155 -4.87 10.81 0.18
N LEU A 156 -4.24 11.69 -0.59
CA LEU A 156 -2.80 11.70 -0.80
C LEU A 156 -2.17 12.59 0.27
N ILE A 157 -1.41 12.00 1.18
CA ILE A 157 -0.77 12.67 2.31
C ILE A 157 0.75 12.48 2.26
N ASN A 158 1.49 13.36 2.91
CA ASN A 158 2.92 13.14 3.12
C ASN A 158 3.12 11.90 4.01
N ARG A 159 4.04 11.01 3.62
CA ARG A 159 4.26 9.73 4.32
C ARG A 159 4.68 9.89 5.78
N LYS A 160 5.18 11.06 6.19
CA LYS A 160 5.54 11.35 7.59
C LYS A 160 4.34 11.23 8.54
N PHE A 161 3.12 11.35 8.01
CA PHE A 161 1.89 11.21 8.79
C PHE A 161 1.47 9.74 8.99
N ILE A 162 2.15 8.78 8.34
CA ILE A 162 1.91 7.36 8.59
C ILE A 162 2.47 7.02 9.97
N THR A 163 1.55 6.80 10.92
CA THR A 163 1.82 6.49 12.32
C THR A 163 2.08 4.99 12.52
N ASP A 164 2.63 4.63 13.68
CA ASP A 164 2.81 3.22 14.06
C ASP A 164 1.47 2.48 14.18
N GLU A 165 0.40 3.18 14.54
CA GLU A 165 -0.94 2.59 14.56
C GLU A 165 -1.44 2.27 13.15
N LEU A 166 -1.24 3.16 12.18
CA LEU A 166 -1.59 2.89 10.77
C LEU A 166 -0.76 1.73 10.20
N ARG A 167 0.54 1.69 10.52
CA ARG A 167 1.42 0.57 10.16
C ARG A 167 0.93 -0.76 10.71
N PHE A 168 0.59 -0.79 12.00
CA PHE A 168 0.09 -2.02 12.61
C PHE A 168 -1.29 -2.40 12.07
N ALA A 169 -2.16 -1.44 11.79
CA ALA A 169 -3.45 -1.69 11.18
C ALA A 169 -3.30 -2.28 9.75
N GLN A 170 -2.33 -1.79 8.97
CA GLN A 170 -1.97 -2.34 7.66
C GLN A 170 -1.47 -3.79 7.80
N PHE A 171 -0.61 -4.05 8.79
CA PHE A 171 -0.15 -5.41 9.13
C PHE A 171 -1.31 -6.34 9.48
N ARG A 172 -2.21 -5.89 10.35
CA ARG A 172 -3.44 -6.62 10.70
C ARG A 172 -4.31 -6.87 9.48
N ASN A 173 -4.44 -5.89 8.58
CA ASN A 173 -5.23 -6.02 7.35
C ASN A 173 -4.66 -7.10 6.42
N PHE A 174 -3.33 -7.13 6.27
CA PHE A 174 -2.63 -8.18 5.54
C PHE A 174 -2.81 -9.56 6.16
N LEU A 175 -2.65 -9.70 7.48
CA LEU A 175 -2.84 -10.99 8.15
C LEU A 175 -4.28 -11.51 8.00
N ARG A 176 -5.27 -10.62 8.07
CA ARG A 176 -6.67 -10.95 7.80
C ARG A 176 -6.95 -11.36 6.35
N SER A 177 -5.98 -11.21 5.45
CA SER A 177 -6.14 -11.65 4.06
C SER A 177 -6.02 -13.15 3.84
N PHE A 178 -5.54 -13.86 4.85
CA PHE A 178 -5.47 -15.31 4.86
C PHE A 178 -6.75 -15.91 5.45
N PRO A 179 -7.17 -17.10 5.00
CA PRO A 179 -8.36 -17.77 5.53
C PRO A 179 -8.21 -18.03 7.04
N PRO A 180 -9.19 -17.63 7.87
CA PRO A 180 -9.11 -17.82 9.33
C PRO A 180 -9.27 -19.28 9.76
N ASP A 181 -9.87 -20.11 8.92
CA ASP A 181 -10.20 -21.51 9.22
C ASP A 181 -9.14 -22.51 8.71
N GLU A 182 -8.07 -22.01 8.07
CA GLU A 182 -6.98 -22.83 7.53
C GLU A 182 -5.64 -22.41 8.12
N LEU A 183 -4.78 -23.40 8.39
CA LEU A 183 -3.41 -23.14 8.84
C LEU A 183 -2.61 -22.48 7.71
N SER A 184 -2.34 -21.17 7.86
CA SER A 184 -1.57 -20.39 6.88
C SER A 184 -0.14 -20.14 7.36
N LEU A 185 0.86 -20.74 6.72
CA LEU A 185 2.26 -20.42 7.01
C LEU A 185 2.71 -19.20 6.20
N ILE A 186 3.01 -18.10 6.88
CA ILE A 186 3.35 -16.83 6.25
C ILE A 186 4.80 -16.48 6.56
N ALA A 187 5.61 -16.36 5.51
CA ALA A 187 6.94 -15.77 5.57
C ALA A 187 6.81 -14.24 5.41
N ILE A 188 7.37 -13.47 6.36
CA ILE A 188 7.32 -12.00 6.29
C ILE A 188 8.74 -11.45 6.29
N ARG A 189 9.01 -10.57 5.32
CA ARG A 189 10.23 -9.77 5.19
C ARG A 189 9.85 -8.30 5.10
N GLY A 190 10.67 -7.43 5.66
CA GLY A 190 10.52 -5.98 5.56
C GLY A 190 11.87 -5.27 5.50
N GLY A 191 11.89 -4.08 4.91
CA GLY A 191 13.07 -3.21 4.87
C GLY A 191 13.34 -2.46 6.18
N ASP A 192 12.35 -2.36 7.05
CA ASP A 192 12.49 -1.86 8.43
C ASP A 192 12.28 -3.00 9.43
N GLU A 193 13.38 -3.65 9.82
CA GLU A 193 13.38 -4.75 10.78
C GLU A 193 12.75 -4.34 12.12
N GLY A 194 13.02 -3.12 12.59
CA GLY A 194 12.52 -2.64 13.88
C GLY A 194 11.00 -2.45 13.89
N MET A 195 10.45 -1.92 12.80
CA MET A 195 9.00 -1.81 12.60
C MET A 195 8.34 -3.20 12.54
N LEU A 196 8.93 -4.12 11.77
CA LEU A 196 8.39 -5.46 11.60
C LEU A 196 8.40 -6.23 12.92
N THR A 197 9.50 -6.19 13.68
CA THR A 197 9.58 -6.80 15.02
C THR A 197 8.48 -6.29 15.93
N LYS A 198 8.28 -4.96 16.00
CA LYS A 198 7.20 -4.36 16.81
C LYS A 198 5.81 -4.83 16.38
N CYS A 199 5.55 -4.89 15.07
CA CYS A 199 4.27 -5.38 14.56
C CYS A 199 4.03 -6.84 14.90
N CYS A 200 5.05 -7.69 14.74
CA CYS A 200 4.99 -9.11 15.10
C CYS A 200 4.77 -9.32 16.60
N GLU A 201 5.51 -8.63 17.46
CA GLU A 201 5.34 -8.69 18.92
C GLU A 201 3.93 -8.26 19.36
N ARG A 202 3.40 -7.19 18.73
CA ARG A 202 2.05 -6.71 19.01
C ARG A 202 0.99 -7.69 18.49
N ALA A 203 1.17 -8.23 17.29
CA ALA A 203 0.26 -9.22 16.73
C ALA A 203 0.19 -10.49 17.57
N ALA A 204 1.30 -10.99 18.09
CA ALA A 204 1.34 -12.15 18.99
C ALA A 204 0.54 -11.92 20.30
N LYS A 205 0.34 -10.65 20.71
CA LYS A 205 -0.44 -10.27 21.89
C LYS A 205 -1.91 -10.02 21.58
N GLU A 206 -2.20 -9.41 20.43
CA GLU A 206 -3.52 -8.86 20.10
C GLU A 206 -4.34 -9.72 19.13
N LEU A 207 -3.70 -10.62 18.39
CA LEU A 207 -4.31 -11.40 17.33
C LEU A 207 -4.14 -12.90 17.62
N PRO A 208 -5.01 -13.76 17.08
CA PRO A 208 -4.92 -15.21 17.27
C PRO A 208 -3.82 -15.83 16.41
N VAL A 209 -2.60 -15.27 16.44
CA VAL A 209 -1.47 -15.66 15.59
C VAL A 209 -0.25 -16.11 16.40
N THR A 210 0.47 -17.10 15.88
CA THR A 210 1.73 -17.57 16.47
C THR A 210 2.93 -17.06 15.68
N VAL A 211 3.66 -16.09 16.23
CA VAL A 211 4.90 -15.54 15.65
C VAL A 211 6.11 -16.39 16.01
N ILE A 212 6.93 -16.70 15.00
CA ILE A 212 8.15 -17.50 15.12
C ILE A 212 9.30 -16.70 14.50
N ASP A 213 10.24 -16.26 15.32
CA ASP A 213 11.46 -15.64 14.80
C ASP A 213 12.33 -16.66 14.05
N GLN A 214 13.16 -16.16 13.11
CA GLN A 214 13.98 -17.00 12.24
C GLN A 214 14.98 -17.87 13.02
N ASN A 215 15.52 -17.36 14.13
CA ASN A 215 16.48 -18.13 14.93
C ASN A 215 15.79 -19.33 15.56
N ARG A 216 14.57 -19.16 16.09
CA ARG A 216 13.73 -20.27 16.56
C ARG A 216 13.32 -21.20 15.44
N PHE A 217 13.01 -20.67 14.26
CA PHE A 217 12.68 -21.50 13.10
C PHE A 217 13.85 -22.40 12.70
N ASN A 218 15.05 -21.83 12.58
CA ASN A 218 16.27 -22.52 12.22
C ASN A 218 16.74 -23.53 13.28
N ALA A 219 16.38 -23.31 14.55
CA ALA A 219 16.68 -24.24 15.64
C ALA A 219 15.81 -25.53 15.62
N GLY A 220 14.82 -25.61 14.72
CA GLY A 220 13.94 -26.75 14.55
C GLY A 220 12.54 -26.49 15.11
N VAL A 221 11.54 -26.48 14.22
CA VAL A 221 10.11 -26.37 14.55
C VAL A 221 9.43 -27.66 14.10
N GLU A 222 8.70 -28.31 15.01
CA GLU A 222 7.89 -29.48 14.69
C GLU A 222 6.46 -29.06 14.38
N PHE A 223 5.96 -29.47 13.21
CA PHE A 223 4.58 -29.25 12.79
C PHE A 223 3.77 -30.52 13.01
N ASP A 224 2.81 -30.47 13.93
CA ASP A 224 1.86 -31.57 14.09
C ASP A 224 0.76 -31.45 13.03
N ARG A 225 0.86 -32.30 12.01
CA ARG A 225 -0.09 -32.37 10.89
C ARG A 225 -1.48 -32.87 11.27
N GLN A 226 -1.65 -33.55 12.41
CA GLN A 226 -2.95 -34.06 12.84
C GLN A 226 -3.75 -32.98 13.58
N SER A 227 -3.09 -32.19 14.42
CA SER A 227 -3.75 -31.14 15.20
C SER A 227 -3.79 -29.77 14.51
N HIS A 228 -3.08 -29.60 13.39
CA HIS A 228 -2.84 -28.30 12.73
C HIS A 228 -2.16 -27.29 13.67
N GLN A 229 -1.31 -27.78 14.57
CA GLN A 229 -0.63 -26.98 15.57
C GLN A 229 0.85 -26.88 15.24
N ILE A 230 1.39 -25.67 15.39
CA ILE A 230 2.83 -25.49 15.46
C ILE A 230 3.24 -25.80 16.89
N VAL A 231 3.93 -26.92 17.10
CA VAL A 231 4.48 -27.26 18.40
C VAL A 231 5.86 -26.63 18.47
N LEU A 232 5.92 -25.41 19.02
CA LEU A 232 7.19 -24.82 19.42
C LEU A 232 7.85 -25.77 20.44
N VAL A 233 9.15 -26.01 20.30
CA VAL A 233 9.91 -26.76 21.30
C VAL A 233 9.85 -25.97 22.62
N LYS A 234 8.89 -26.38 23.47
CA LYS A 234 8.47 -25.91 24.80
C LYS A 234 7.66 -24.59 24.88
N GLY A 235 6.34 -24.75 25.13
CA GLY A 235 5.63 -23.94 26.13
C GLY A 235 4.51 -22.97 25.69
N ALA A 236 4.02 -22.99 24.46
CA ALA A 236 2.91 -22.13 24.04
C ALA A 236 1.69 -22.94 23.56
N ALA A 237 0.50 -22.53 23.99
CA ALA A 237 -0.76 -23.15 23.57
C ALA A 237 -1.12 -22.73 22.12
N PRO A 238 -1.78 -23.60 21.35
CA PRO A 238 -2.03 -23.39 19.93
C PRO A 238 -3.28 -22.55 19.68
N GLY A 239 -3.13 -21.40 19.01
CA GLY A 239 -4.21 -20.62 18.42
C GLY A 239 -4.44 -20.96 16.95
N LYS A 240 -5.67 -20.79 16.46
CA LYS A 240 -6.15 -21.23 15.13
C LYS A 240 -5.73 -20.38 13.92
N CYS A 241 -4.77 -19.46 14.02
CA CYS A 241 -4.16 -18.86 12.82
C CYS A 241 -2.63 -18.89 12.95
N ALA A 242 -1.92 -19.37 11.93
CA ALA A 242 -0.47 -19.25 11.89
C ALA A 242 -0.09 -17.87 11.33
N ALA A 243 0.94 -17.22 11.90
CA ALA A 243 1.57 -16.08 11.23
C ALA A 243 3.02 -15.83 11.63
N ALA A 244 3.83 -15.56 10.60
CA ALA A 244 5.16 -14.95 10.63
C ALA A 244 6.30 -15.89 11.01
N ILE A 245 6.92 -16.47 9.98
CA ILE A 245 8.34 -16.85 10.00
C ILE A 245 9.12 -15.69 9.39
N TYR A 246 10.13 -15.19 10.09
CA TYR A 246 11.13 -14.27 9.54
C TYR A 246 12.09 -15.09 8.64
N PHE A 247 12.37 -14.63 7.42
CA PHE A 247 13.30 -15.30 6.49
C PHE A 247 14.27 -14.30 5.88
N ASP A 248 15.55 -14.68 5.81
CA ASP A 248 16.53 -14.12 4.88
C ASP A 248 16.59 -14.95 3.57
N ASP A 249 16.58 -14.23 2.46
CA ASP A 249 16.71 -14.59 1.05
C ASP A 249 16.27 -16.00 0.54
N GLY A 250 15.19 -15.96 -0.26
CA GLY A 250 15.37 -16.23 -1.70
C GLY A 250 15.18 -17.66 -2.23
N LYS A 251 14.34 -18.52 -1.62
CA LYS A 251 13.88 -19.78 -2.28
C LYS A 251 12.48 -20.23 -1.80
N ASN A 252 11.40 -19.64 -2.29
CA ASN A 252 10.06 -20.23 -2.15
C ASN A 252 9.14 -19.88 -3.35
N PRO A 253 8.52 -20.87 -4.03
CA PRO A 253 7.65 -20.63 -5.19
C PRO A 253 6.36 -19.82 -4.91
N ASP A 254 5.90 -19.71 -3.65
CA ASP A 254 4.64 -19.03 -3.30
C ASP A 254 4.81 -17.65 -2.62
N HIS A 255 5.95 -16.98 -2.83
CA HIS A 255 6.25 -15.69 -2.20
C HIS A 255 5.21 -14.59 -2.55
N ARG A 256 4.46 -14.12 -1.55
CA ARG A 256 3.66 -12.88 -1.59
C ARG A 256 4.37 -11.81 -0.79
N LYS A 257 4.80 -10.73 -1.44
CA LYS A 257 5.49 -9.62 -0.78
C LYS A 257 4.55 -8.91 0.20
N TYR A 258 4.96 -8.81 1.45
CA TYR A 258 4.39 -7.89 2.42
C TYR A 258 5.15 -6.55 2.35
N ASP A 259 4.42 -5.46 2.17
CA ASP A 259 4.96 -4.12 1.94
C ASP A 259 5.24 -3.42 3.28
N CYS A 260 6.26 -3.88 4.00
CA CYS A 260 7.01 -2.99 4.87
C CYS A 260 8.32 -2.66 4.16
N ASP A 261 8.23 -1.59 3.37
CA ASP A 261 9.29 -0.92 2.63
C ASP A 261 9.78 -1.64 1.36
N LEU A 262 9.87 -0.83 0.30
CA LEU A 262 10.49 -1.07 -1.01
C LEU A 262 11.34 -2.35 -1.13
N ILE A 263 11.04 -3.13 -2.18
CA ILE A 263 11.94 -4.18 -2.67
C ILE A 263 13.26 -3.51 -3.05
N VAL A 264 14.35 -3.99 -2.45
CA VAL A 264 15.37 -4.73 -3.20
C VAL A 264 15.61 -6.05 -2.48
#